data_AF-A0A6B3N2Y7-F1
#
_entry.id   AF-A0A6B3N2Y7-F1
#
_cell.length_a   1.000
_cell.length_b   1.000
_cell.length_c   1.000
_cell.angle_alpha   90.00
_cell.angle_beta   90.00
_cell.angle_gamma   90.00
#
_symmetry.space_group_name_H-M   'P 1'
#
loop_
_entity.id
_entity.type
_entity.pdbx_description
1 polymer ?
#
loop_
_entity_poly.entity_id
_entity_poly.type
_entity_poly.pdbx_seq_one_letter_code
_entity_poly.pdbx_strand_id
1 'polypeptide(L)'
;GHNHPLARFWRGLNRRVWRKAEAIIVLSSAMKQRVINTCPKLANKVAVIHSWANPDVIVPLPKPDNWFAQKHNLVNKFTVLYSGNMGRCHDIDTILETAKLLKDEPIQFVCIGSGAKREALIEDVKRLGLTNFMFLPYQDKEVLPYSLTACDLSLVSVMPGMETLVAPSKLYSALAAGVPVTVICSPEAYLTELIAKAKCGASFVNGDSQGLADYIRSLAANQPLVKSLGQAGREYLLENFTPEVIAKQYDQVLCEALTRE
;
A
#
# COMPACT_ATOMS: atom_id res chain seq x y z
N GLY A 1 -6.45 8.52 25.81
CA GLY A 1 -5.94 9.82 25.36
C GLY A 1 -4.44 9.96 25.61
N HIS A 2 -3.75 10.84 24.88
CA HIS A 2 -2.29 10.99 24.93
C HIS A 2 -1.72 11.29 26.34
N ASN A 3 -2.51 11.85 27.25
CA ASN A 3 -2.11 12.15 28.63
C ASN A 3 -2.40 11.03 29.64
N HIS A 4 -2.90 9.88 29.20
CA HIS A 4 -3.14 8.76 30.11
C HIS A 4 -1.83 8.29 30.77
N PRO A 5 -1.79 8.02 32.08
CA PRO A 5 -0.58 7.61 32.79
C PRO A 5 0.13 6.42 32.14
N LEU A 6 -0.62 5.41 31.71
CA LEU A 6 -0.08 4.26 30.97
C LEU A 6 0.58 4.67 29.65
N ALA A 7 -0.01 5.59 28.88
CA ALA A 7 0.58 6.08 27.64
C ALA A 7 1.88 6.88 27.89
N ARG A 8 1.97 7.60 29.00
CA ARG A 8 3.20 8.28 29.43
C ARG A 8 4.28 7.29 29.84
N PHE A 9 3.90 6.24 30.58
CA PHE A 9 4.80 5.16 30.97
C PHE A 9 5.38 4.45 29.74
N TRP A 10 4.52 4.01 28.81
CA TRP A 10 4.96 3.38 27.55
C TRP A 10 5.86 4.28 26.72
N ARG A 11 5.54 5.58 26.59
CA ARG A 11 6.43 6.55 25.93
C ARG A 11 7.76 6.71 26.67
N GLY A 12 7.78 6.65 27.99
CA GLY A 12 9.01 6.64 28.78
C GLY A 12 9.87 5.42 28.48
N LEU A 13 9.26 4.23 28.44
CA LEU A 13 9.92 2.97 28.13
C LEU A 13 10.49 2.96 26.71
N ASN A 14 9.69 3.32 25.71
CA ASN A 14 10.14 3.39 24.31
C ASN A 14 11.34 4.31 24.14
N ARG A 15 11.33 5.48 24.79
CA ARG A 15 12.47 6.42 24.76
C ARG A 15 13.73 5.82 25.38
N ARG A 16 13.61 5.00 26.43
CA ARG A 16 14.76 4.30 27.03
C ARG A 16 15.30 3.22 26.09
N VAL A 17 14.43 2.44 25.46
CA VAL A 17 14.82 1.42 24.46
C VAL A 17 15.55 2.09 23.29
N TRP A 18 14.97 3.13 22.71
CA TRP A 18 15.56 3.84 21.58
C TRP A 18 16.92 4.48 21.89
N ARG A 19 17.12 5.01 23.11
CA ARG A 19 18.41 5.59 23.51
C ARG A 19 19.51 4.56 23.72
N LYS A 20 19.14 3.32 24.06
CA LYS A 20 20.07 2.21 24.23
C LYS A 20 20.37 1.48 22.92
N ALA A 21 19.54 1.69 21.89
CA ALA A 21 19.77 1.11 20.58
C ALA A 21 20.96 1.79 19.88
N GLU A 22 21.77 1.00 19.18
CA GLU A 22 22.88 1.53 18.41
C GLU A 22 22.41 2.15 17.09
N ALA A 23 21.44 1.48 16.45
CA ALA A 23 20.68 1.99 15.33
C ALA A 23 19.18 1.71 15.52
N ILE A 24 18.35 2.55 14.90
CA ILE A 24 16.89 2.44 14.88
C ILE A 24 16.47 2.42 13.42
N ILE A 25 15.80 1.36 13.00
CA ILE A 25 15.30 1.23 11.63
C ILE A 25 13.79 1.45 11.65
N VAL A 26 13.31 2.32 10.75
CA VAL A 26 11.89 2.60 10.55
C VAL A 26 11.52 2.46 9.07
N LEU A 27 10.23 2.28 8.79
CA LEU A 27 9.76 1.91 7.45
C LEU A 27 9.45 3.09 6.52
N SER A 28 9.50 4.33 7.03
CA SER A 28 9.23 5.54 6.23
C SER A 28 9.90 6.77 6.81
N SER A 29 10.07 7.79 5.96
CA SER A 29 10.52 9.13 6.36
C SER A 29 9.60 9.75 7.42
N ALA A 30 8.28 9.56 7.29
CA ALA A 30 7.29 10.02 8.27
C ALA A 30 7.49 9.37 9.65
N MET A 31 7.77 8.07 9.70
CA MET A 31 8.12 7.38 10.95
C MET A 31 9.44 7.89 11.54
N LYS A 32 10.44 8.14 10.70
CA LYS A 32 11.72 8.74 11.14
C LYS A 32 11.48 10.09 11.79
N GLN A 33 10.70 10.95 11.14
CA GLN A 33 10.38 12.27 11.70
C GLN A 33 9.62 12.16 13.02
N ARG A 34 8.71 11.19 13.16
CA ARG A 34 8.03 10.93 14.44
C ARG A 34 8.99 10.55 15.56
N VAL A 35 9.96 9.68 15.29
CA VAL A 35 10.99 9.28 16.28
C VAL A 35 11.85 10.49 16.65
N ILE A 36 12.31 11.27 15.66
CA ILE A 36 13.12 12.47 15.87
C ILE A 36 12.37 13.53 16.66
N ASN A 37 11.11 13.82 16.31
CA ASN A 37 10.27 14.76 17.06
C ASN A 37 10.03 14.31 18.51
N THR A 38 9.99 13.00 18.75
CA THR A 38 9.84 12.45 20.11
C THR A 38 11.15 12.46 20.89
N CYS A 39 12.30 12.30 20.21
CA CYS A 39 13.64 12.24 20.78
C CYS A 39 14.68 12.80 19.79
N PRO A 40 14.92 14.13 19.77
CA PRO A 40 15.78 14.77 18.77
C PRO A 40 17.23 14.25 18.78
N LYS A 41 17.73 13.84 19.96
CA LYS A 41 19.09 13.27 20.13
C LYS A 41 19.32 11.97 19.33
N LEU A 42 18.27 11.35 18.79
CA LEU A 42 18.38 10.12 18.02
C LEU A 42 18.52 10.35 16.51
N ALA A 43 18.52 11.59 16.03
CA ALA A 43 18.52 11.89 14.59
C ALA A 43 19.58 11.10 13.79
N ASN A 44 20.79 10.99 14.33
CA ASN A 44 21.91 10.29 13.69
C ASN A 44 21.83 8.76 13.78
N LYS A 45 20.93 8.21 14.61
CA LYS A 45 20.74 6.76 14.80
C LYS A 45 19.52 6.21 14.05
N VAL A 46 18.69 7.06 13.45
CA VAL A 46 17.47 6.60 12.76
C VAL A 46 17.70 6.45 11.25
N ALA A 47 17.69 5.21 10.77
CA ALA A 47 17.72 4.85 9.36
C ALA A 47 16.30 4.52 8.85
N VAL A 48 16.03 4.83 7.58
CA VAL A 48 14.79 4.42 6.91
C VAL A 48 15.12 3.24 6.01
N ILE A 49 14.48 2.11 6.25
CA ILE A 49 14.55 0.95 5.37
C ILE A 49 13.11 0.52 5.07
N HIS A 50 12.72 0.64 3.81
CA HIS A 50 11.38 0.32 3.35
C HIS A 50 11.09 -1.20 3.41
N SER A 51 9.81 -1.57 3.35
CA SER A 51 9.47 -2.98 3.10
C SER A 51 9.83 -3.36 1.66
N TRP A 52 9.72 -4.65 1.36
CA TRP A 52 10.09 -5.23 0.08
C TRP A 52 9.07 -6.28 -0.37
N ALA A 53 9.18 -6.69 -1.62
CA ALA A 53 8.52 -7.88 -2.13
C ALA A 53 9.52 -8.70 -2.94
N ASN A 54 9.35 -10.03 -2.94
CA ASN A 54 10.20 -10.92 -3.71
C ASN A 54 9.74 -10.91 -5.18
N PRO A 55 10.56 -10.38 -6.11
CA PRO A 55 10.18 -10.27 -7.52
C PRO A 55 10.14 -11.62 -8.24
N ASP A 56 10.77 -12.66 -7.71
CA ASP A 56 10.77 -14.01 -8.28
C ASP A 56 9.53 -14.82 -7.89
N VAL A 57 8.88 -14.43 -6.78
CA VAL A 57 7.63 -15.06 -6.32
C VAL A 57 6.42 -14.39 -6.96
N ILE A 58 6.38 -13.06 -6.98
CA ILE A 58 5.30 -12.29 -7.59
C ILE A 58 5.82 -11.76 -8.92
N VAL A 59 5.41 -12.40 -10.01
CA VAL A 59 5.83 -12.08 -11.37
C VAL A 59 4.62 -11.54 -12.15
N PRO A 60 4.78 -10.48 -12.95
CA PRO A 60 3.69 -10.00 -13.81
C PRO A 60 3.11 -11.11 -14.67
N LEU A 61 1.79 -11.28 -14.62
CA LEU A 61 1.06 -12.30 -15.35
C LEU A 61 -0.16 -11.65 -16.04
N PRO A 62 -0.28 -11.73 -17.38
CA PRO A 62 -1.44 -11.21 -18.07
C PRO A 62 -2.74 -11.86 -17.58
N LYS A 63 -3.78 -11.06 -17.36
CA LYS A 63 -5.10 -11.53 -16.91
C LYS A 63 -5.68 -12.70 -17.74
N PRO A 64 -5.58 -12.72 -19.09
CA PRO A 64 -6.08 -13.85 -19.88
C PRO A 64 -5.41 -15.19 -19.53
N ASP A 65 -4.14 -15.16 -19.11
CA ASP A 65 -3.34 -16.34 -18.77
C ASP A 65 -3.42 -16.67 -17.26
N ASN A 66 -4.16 -15.88 -16.49
CA ASN A 66 -4.24 -15.98 -15.05
C ASN A 66 -5.48 -16.76 -14.61
N TRP A 67 -5.28 -17.96 -14.06
CA TRP A 67 -6.37 -18.83 -13.59
C TRP A 67 -7.27 -18.15 -12.54
N PHE A 68 -6.72 -17.27 -11.70
CA PHE A 68 -7.49 -16.57 -10.68
C PHE A 68 -8.45 -15.57 -11.35
N ALA A 69 -7.96 -14.83 -12.35
CA ALA A 69 -8.78 -13.91 -13.12
C ALA A 69 -9.88 -14.65 -13.89
N GLN A 70 -9.58 -15.81 -14.48
CA GLN A 70 -10.56 -16.67 -15.16
C GLN A 70 -11.63 -17.18 -14.18
N LYS A 71 -11.20 -17.78 -13.05
CA LYS A 71 -12.09 -18.33 -12.01
C LYS A 71 -13.08 -17.30 -11.48
N HIS A 72 -12.65 -16.03 -11.36
CA HIS A 72 -13.45 -14.95 -10.82
C HIS A 72 -14.11 -14.05 -11.89
N ASN A 73 -14.08 -14.43 -13.17
CA ASN A 73 -14.67 -13.64 -14.27
C ASN A 73 -14.14 -12.19 -14.35
N LEU A 74 -12.84 -12.01 -14.12
CA LEU A 74 -12.16 -10.70 -14.10
C LEU A 74 -11.48 -10.36 -15.43
N VAL A 75 -11.27 -11.34 -16.32
CA VAL A 75 -10.51 -11.18 -17.58
C VAL A 75 -11.00 -10.00 -18.41
N ASN A 76 -12.32 -9.87 -18.60
CA ASN A 76 -12.93 -8.86 -19.47
C ASN A 76 -13.39 -7.58 -18.74
N LYS A 77 -13.11 -7.44 -17.45
CA LYS A 77 -13.51 -6.28 -16.64
C LYS A 77 -12.28 -5.45 -16.26
N PHE A 78 -12.42 -4.13 -16.17
CA PHE A 78 -11.37 -3.33 -15.55
C PHE A 78 -11.41 -3.53 -14.03
N THR A 79 -10.41 -4.20 -13.48
CA THR A 79 -10.41 -4.69 -12.11
C THR A 79 -9.54 -3.79 -11.23
N VAL A 80 -10.18 -3.18 -10.23
CA VAL A 80 -9.55 -2.36 -9.21
C VAL A 80 -9.40 -3.20 -7.94
N LEU A 81 -8.17 -3.53 -7.58
CA LEU A 81 -7.86 -4.43 -6.48
C LEU A 81 -7.52 -3.68 -5.20
N TYR A 82 -8.14 -4.08 -4.10
CA TYR A 82 -7.65 -3.82 -2.76
C TYR A 82 -7.25 -5.15 -2.11
N SER A 83 -5.94 -5.40 -1.97
CA SER A 83 -5.42 -6.65 -1.38
C SER A 83 -4.76 -6.37 -0.02
N GLY A 84 -5.40 -6.78 1.07
CA GLY A 84 -4.87 -6.64 2.42
C GLY A 84 -5.91 -6.31 3.49
N ASN A 85 -5.42 -5.77 4.61
CA ASN A 85 -6.24 -5.43 5.77
C ASN A 85 -7.05 -4.13 5.53
N MET A 86 -8.38 -4.21 5.56
CA MET A 86 -9.32 -3.09 5.62
C MET A 86 -9.50 -2.61 7.07
N GLY A 87 -8.37 -2.29 7.71
CA GLY A 87 -8.30 -1.83 9.10
C GLY A 87 -8.66 -0.36 9.30
N ARG A 88 -8.68 0.08 10.56
CA ARG A 88 -9.01 1.47 10.94
C ARG A 88 -8.07 2.52 10.38
N CYS A 89 -6.84 2.12 10.02
CA CYS A 89 -5.82 3.00 9.47
C CYS A 89 -5.96 3.21 7.96
N HIS A 90 -6.98 2.63 7.32
CA HIS A 90 -7.17 2.66 5.89
C HIS A 90 -8.46 3.40 5.54
N ASP A 91 -8.35 4.27 4.53
CA ASP A 91 -9.48 4.98 3.98
C ASP A 91 -10.21 4.06 3.00
N ILE A 92 -11.32 3.53 3.48
CA ILE A 92 -12.24 2.66 2.73
C ILE A 92 -13.41 3.49 2.19
N ASP A 93 -13.65 4.65 2.79
CA ASP A 93 -14.82 5.48 2.50
C ASP A 93 -14.63 6.14 1.13
N THR A 94 -13.44 6.66 0.83
CA THR A 94 -13.09 7.14 -0.53
C THR A 94 -13.26 6.04 -1.59
N ILE A 95 -12.89 4.79 -1.27
CA ILE A 95 -13.03 3.66 -2.21
C ILE A 95 -14.51 3.37 -2.48
N LEU A 96 -15.35 3.37 -1.45
CA LEU A 96 -16.79 3.15 -1.58
C LEU A 96 -17.45 4.26 -2.40
N GLU A 97 -17.13 5.53 -2.12
CA GLU A 97 -17.67 6.66 -2.86
C GLU A 97 -17.22 6.67 -4.33
N THR A 98 -15.97 6.32 -4.62
CA THR A 98 -15.51 6.12 -6.00
C THR A 98 -16.28 5.00 -6.68
N ALA A 99 -16.49 3.86 -6.01
CA ALA A 99 -17.22 2.74 -6.61
C ALA A 99 -18.69 3.08 -6.90
N LYS A 100 -19.33 3.94 -6.10
CA LYS A 100 -20.67 4.47 -6.40
C LYS A 100 -20.69 5.27 -7.71
N LEU A 101 -19.67 6.10 -7.94
CA LEU A 101 -19.56 6.93 -9.16
C LEU A 101 -19.34 6.08 -10.41
N LEU A 102 -18.79 4.87 -10.25
CA LEU A 102 -18.45 3.94 -11.34
C LEU A 102 -19.41 2.73 -11.42
N LYS A 103 -20.58 2.79 -10.76
CA LYS A 103 -21.49 1.64 -10.60
C LYS A 103 -22.06 1.12 -11.92
N ASP A 104 -22.23 2.00 -12.91
CA ASP A 104 -22.83 1.70 -14.22
C ASP A 104 -21.77 1.43 -15.30
N GLU A 105 -20.50 1.35 -14.90
CA GLU A 105 -19.34 1.16 -15.79
C GLU A 105 -18.79 -0.27 -15.68
N PRO A 106 -18.06 -0.78 -16.70
CA PRO A 106 -17.49 -2.13 -16.70
C PRO A 106 -16.24 -2.27 -15.79
N ILE A 107 -16.35 -1.75 -14.56
CA ILE A 107 -15.29 -1.69 -13.56
C ILE A 107 -15.68 -2.56 -12.37
N GLN A 108 -14.76 -3.40 -11.90
CA GLN A 108 -14.97 -4.31 -10.78
C GLN A 108 -14.00 -3.98 -9.65
N PHE A 109 -14.52 -3.59 -8.49
CA PHE A 109 -13.76 -3.51 -7.26
C PHE A 109 -13.65 -4.90 -6.64
N VAL A 110 -12.43 -5.36 -6.41
CA VAL A 110 -12.13 -6.65 -5.79
C VAL A 110 -11.40 -6.40 -4.49
N CYS A 111 -12.03 -6.73 -3.37
CA CYS A 111 -11.48 -6.56 -2.03
C CYS A 111 -11.10 -7.94 -1.47
N ILE A 112 -9.79 -8.20 -1.39
CA ILE A 112 -9.23 -9.46 -0.90
C ILE A 112 -8.61 -9.22 0.48
N GLY A 113 -9.19 -9.84 1.50
CA GLY A 113 -8.66 -9.80 2.86
C GLY A 113 -9.72 -9.64 3.94
N SER A 114 -9.27 -9.19 5.11
CA SER A 114 -10.09 -8.98 6.31
C SER A 114 -9.90 -7.56 6.86
N GLY A 115 -10.45 -7.26 8.02
CA GLY A 115 -10.20 -6.02 8.74
C GLY A 115 -11.43 -5.47 9.42
N ALA A 116 -11.21 -4.54 10.35
CA ALA A 116 -12.26 -3.96 11.18
C ALA A 116 -13.37 -3.24 10.39
N LYS A 117 -13.08 -2.76 9.16
CA LYS A 117 -14.06 -2.08 8.30
C LYS A 117 -14.72 -2.98 7.26
N ARG A 118 -14.34 -4.27 7.16
CA ARG A 118 -14.81 -5.16 6.07
C ARG A 118 -16.32 -5.39 6.10
N GLU A 119 -16.86 -5.80 7.24
CA GLU A 119 -18.28 -6.13 7.33
C GLU A 119 -19.16 -4.90 7.12
N ALA A 120 -18.77 -3.74 7.69
CA ALA A 120 -19.44 -2.47 7.45
C ALA A 120 -19.44 -2.11 5.95
N LEU A 121 -18.33 -2.29 5.24
CA LEU A 121 -18.27 -2.06 3.80
C LEU A 121 -19.21 -3.02 3.02
N ILE A 122 -19.29 -4.29 3.41
CA ILE A 122 -20.21 -5.25 2.78
C ILE A 122 -21.67 -4.85 3.01
N GLU A 123 -22.02 -4.40 4.21
CA GLU A 123 -23.35 -3.90 4.55
C GLU A 123 -23.70 -2.65 3.75
N ASP A 124 -22.77 -1.70 3.63
CA ASP A 124 -22.96 -0.50 2.83
C ASP A 124 -23.14 -0.81 1.34
N VAL A 125 -22.31 -1.69 0.78
CA VAL A 125 -22.44 -2.16 -0.62
C VAL A 125 -23.83 -2.76 -0.87
N LYS A 126 -24.32 -3.60 0.04
CA LYS A 126 -25.68 -4.18 -0.05
C LYS A 126 -26.76 -3.11 0.06
N ARG A 127 -26.66 -2.23 1.05
CA ARG A 127 -27.63 -1.14 1.31
C ARG A 127 -27.75 -0.19 0.12
N LEU A 128 -26.65 0.05 -0.58
CA LEU A 128 -26.56 0.95 -1.73
C LEU A 128 -26.87 0.25 -3.07
N GLY A 129 -27.08 -1.07 -3.07
CA GLY A 129 -27.36 -1.84 -4.28
C GLY A 129 -26.19 -1.89 -5.27
N LEU A 130 -24.94 -1.77 -4.80
CA LEU A 130 -23.77 -1.79 -5.66
C LEU A 130 -23.44 -3.22 -6.10
N THR A 131 -23.36 -3.44 -7.42
CA THR A 131 -23.07 -4.75 -8.02
C THR A 131 -21.61 -4.88 -8.50
N ASN A 132 -20.85 -3.78 -8.44
CA ASN A 132 -19.47 -3.69 -8.90
C ASN A 132 -18.43 -4.03 -7.82
N PHE A 133 -18.82 -4.76 -6.76
CA PHE A 133 -17.92 -5.25 -5.71
C PHE A 133 -17.82 -6.77 -5.69
N MET A 134 -16.64 -7.27 -5.38
CA MET A 134 -16.36 -8.67 -5.06
C MET A 134 -15.52 -8.73 -3.79
N PHE A 135 -15.92 -9.56 -2.84
CA PHE A 135 -15.21 -9.74 -1.57
C PHE A 135 -14.69 -11.15 -1.47
N LEU A 136 -13.38 -11.30 -1.23
CA LEU A 136 -12.72 -12.58 -1.02
C LEU A 136 -11.98 -12.56 0.32
N PRO A 137 -11.82 -13.72 0.98
CA PRO A 137 -10.98 -13.82 2.17
C PRO A 137 -9.50 -13.63 1.81
N TYR A 138 -8.64 -13.62 2.82
CA TYR A 138 -7.20 -13.77 2.57
C TYR A 138 -6.93 -15.01 1.71
N GLN A 139 -5.96 -14.87 0.81
CA GLN A 139 -5.51 -15.95 -0.06
C GLN A 139 -4.23 -16.55 0.52
N ASP A 140 -4.04 -17.84 0.26
CA ASP A 140 -2.80 -18.53 0.60
C ASP A 140 -1.61 -17.93 -0.15
N LYS A 141 -0.41 -18.10 0.40
CA LYS A 141 0.81 -17.46 -0.12
C LYS A 141 1.09 -17.84 -1.58
N GLU A 142 0.78 -19.08 -1.95
CA GLU A 142 0.93 -19.66 -3.28
C GLU A 142 -0.06 -19.08 -4.28
N VAL A 143 -1.19 -18.54 -3.79
CA VAL A 143 -2.23 -17.90 -4.62
C VAL A 143 -1.95 -16.40 -4.82
N LEU A 144 -1.14 -15.78 -3.95
CA LEU A 144 -0.84 -14.35 -4.02
C LEU A 144 -0.34 -13.88 -5.39
N PRO A 145 0.62 -14.56 -6.06
CA PRO A 145 1.10 -14.14 -7.38
C PRO A 145 -0.03 -14.03 -8.40
N TYR A 146 -1.03 -14.91 -8.33
CA TYR A 146 -2.18 -14.92 -9.22
C TYR A 146 -3.24 -13.90 -8.83
N SER A 147 -3.57 -13.79 -7.53
CA SER A 147 -4.59 -12.82 -7.09
C SER A 147 -4.13 -11.37 -7.25
N LEU A 148 -2.84 -11.08 -7.08
CA LEU A 148 -2.27 -9.73 -7.22
C LEU A 148 -2.13 -9.29 -8.68
N THR A 149 -1.98 -10.23 -9.61
CA THR A 149 -1.89 -9.95 -11.06
C THR A 149 -3.24 -10.07 -11.76
N ALA A 150 -4.31 -10.42 -11.04
CA ALA A 150 -5.66 -10.52 -11.58
C ALA A 150 -6.38 -9.15 -11.65
N CYS A 151 -5.63 -8.04 -11.63
CA CYS A 151 -6.17 -6.69 -11.65
C CYS A 151 -5.49 -5.79 -12.69
N ASP A 152 -6.12 -4.66 -12.98
CA ASP A 152 -5.62 -3.62 -13.89
C ASP A 152 -5.15 -2.37 -13.10
N LEU A 153 -5.54 -2.25 -11.83
CA LEU A 153 -5.11 -1.21 -10.90
C LEU A 153 -5.11 -1.75 -9.47
N SER A 154 -4.07 -1.46 -8.69
CA SER A 154 -4.01 -1.77 -7.26
C SER A 154 -4.17 -0.51 -6.40
N LEU A 155 -5.04 -0.56 -5.40
CA LEU A 155 -5.32 0.52 -4.46
C LEU A 155 -4.58 0.36 -3.14
N VAL A 156 -3.99 1.47 -2.69
CA VAL A 156 -3.32 1.56 -1.39
C VAL A 156 -3.84 2.78 -0.64
N SER A 157 -4.75 2.60 0.32
CA SER A 157 -5.21 3.72 1.15
C SER A 157 -4.56 3.78 2.54
N VAL A 158 -4.45 4.99 3.08
CA VAL A 158 -4.05 5.33 4.45
C VAL A 158 -4.95 6.48 4.94
N MET A 159 -5.42 6.41 6.18
CA MET A 159 -6.20 7.47 6.82
C MET A 159 -5.31 8.67 7.20
N PRO A 160 -5.85 9.91 7.16
CA PRO A 160 -5.14 11.08 7.64
C PRO A 160 -4.61 10.92 9.07
N GLY A 161 -3.34 11.28 9.28
CA GLY A 161 -2.65 11.20 10.57
C GLY A 161 -2.06 9.82 10.89
N MET A 162 -2.29 8.81 10.06
CA MET A 162 -1.75 7.45 10.24
C MET A 162 -0.42 7.24 9.51
N GLU A 163 0.04 8.16 8.68
CA GLU A 163 1.25 8.07 7.84
C GLU A 163 2.53 7.89 8.68
N THR A 164 2.53 8.42 9.89
CA THR A 164 3.65 8.28 10.85
C THR A 164 3.58 6.99 11.67
N LEU A 165 2.51 6.21 11.51
CA LEU A 165 2.21 4.99 12.28
C LEU A 165 2.19 3.74 11.42
N VAL A 166 1.83 3.85 10.15
CA VAL A 166 1.68 2.71 9.24
C VAL A 166 2.50 2.91 7.98
N ALA A 167 3.12 1.83 7.52
CA ALA A 167 3.73 1.72 6.21
C ALA A 167 3.00 0.59 5.47
N PRO A 168 2.24 0.88 4.39
CA PRO A 168 1.43 -0.13 3.73
C PRO A 168 2.29 -1.10 2.92
N SER A 169 2.53 -2.29 3.45
CA SER A 169 3.30 -3.35 2.77
C SER A 169 2.69 -3.82 1.44
N LYS A 170 1.37 -3.66 1.26
CA LYS A 170 0.65 -3.97 0.00
C LYS A 170 1.15 -3.21 -1.23
N LEU A 171 1.78 -2.04 -1.02
CA LEU A 171 2.41 -1.27 -2.09
C LEU A 171 3.46 -2.11 -2.82
N TYR A 172 4.37 -2.75 -2.08
CA TYR A 172 5.51 -3.46 -2.66
C TYR A 172 5.07 -4.71 -3.43
N SER A 173 4.08 -5.43 -2.93
CA SER A 173 3.51 -6.56 -3.67
C SER A 173 2.80 -6.13 -4.96
N ALA A 174 2.19 -4.95 -5.00
CA ALA A 174 1.57 -4.41 -6.21
C ALA A 174 2.61 -3.96 -7.24
N LEU A 175 3.68 -3.30 -6.79
CA LEU A 175 4.82 -2.98 -7.65
C LEU A 175 5.46 -4.26 -8.22
N ALA A 176 5.61 -5.30 -7.40
CA ALA A 176 6.11 -6.60 -7.87
C ALA A 176 5.17 -7.26 -8.90
N ALA A 177 3.85 -7.16 -8.72
CA ALA A 177 2.89 -7.65 -9.70
C ALA A 177 2.94 -6.91 -11.04
N GLY A 178 3.64 -5.77 -11.13
CA GLY A 178 3.75 -4.97 -12.34
C GLY A 178 2.42 -4.40 -12.79
N VAL A 179 1.58 -4.02 -11.83
CA VAL A 179 0.30 -3.35 -12.07
C VAL A 179 0.41 -1.88 -11.63
N PRO A 180 -0.33 -0.95 -12.26
CA PRO A 180 -0.41 0.42 -11.78
C PRO A 180 -0.83 0.48 -10.31
N VAL A 181 -0.27 1.43 -9.56
CA VAL A 181 -0.59 1.63 -8.15
C VAL A 181 -1.15 3.02 -7.92
N THR A 182 -2.34 3.05 -7.31
CA THR A 182 -2.93 4.30 -6.84
C THR A 182 -2.94 4.34 -5.32
N VAL A 183 -2.47 5.44 -4.75
CA VAL A 183 -2.46 5.68 -3.31
C VAL A 183 -3.54 6.70 -2.93
N ILE A 184 -4.23 6.46 -1.82
CA ILE A 184 -5.14 7.41 -1.18
C ILE A 184 -4.52 7.79 0.16
N CYS A 185 -4.06 9.03 0.28
CA CYS A 185 -3.35 9.50 1.47
C CYS A 185 -3.27 11.04 1.54
N SER A 186 -2.82 11.57 2.68
CA SER A 186 -2.47 12.99 2.79
C SER A 186 -1.43 13.41 1.74
N PRO A 187 -1.47 14.64 1.20
CA PRO A 187 -0.47 15.13 0.24
C PRO A 187 0.97 14.99 0.72
N GLU A 188 1.20 15.16 2.03
CA GLU A 188 2.50 15.13 2.69
C GLU A 188 2.98 13.70 3.01
N ALA A 189 2.19 12.68 2.67
CA ALA A 189 2.57 11.30 2.87
C ALA A 189 3.76 10.93 1.96
N TYR A 190 4.72 10.17 2.50
CA TYR A 190 5.85 9.66 1.70
C TYR A 190 5.41 8.83 0.48
N LEU A 191 4.19 8.28 0.52
CA LEU A 191 3.60 7.50 -0.58
C LEU A 191 3.40 8.36 -1.83
N THR A 192 3.01 9.62 -1.68
CA THR A 192 2.85 10.58 -2.79
C THR A 192 4.17 10.74 -3.56
N GLU A 193 5.25 11.00 -2.82
CA GLU A 193 6.59 11.14 -3.40
C GLU A 193 7.07 9.83 -4.03
N LEU A 194 6.82 8.69 -3.39
CA LEU A 194 7.22 7.38 -3.89
C LEU A 194 6.54 7.06 -5.23
N ILE A 195 5.21 7.24 -5.32
CA ILE A 195 4.48 7.00 -6.57
C ILE A 195 4.94 7.94 -7.68
N ALA A 196 5.21 9.21 -7.36
CA ALA A 196 5.73 10.18 -8.33
C ALA A 196 7.13 9.78 -8.85
N LYS A 197 8.03 9.32 -7.98
CA LYS A 197 9.37 8.84 -8.38
C LYS A 197 9.30 7.56 -9.21
N ALA A 198 8.45 6.62 -8.81
CA ALA A 198 8.24 5.35 -9.50
C ALA A 198 7.54 5.51 -10.85
N LYS A 199 6.82 6.63 -11.06
CA LYS A 199 5.99 6.89 -12.25
C LYS A 199 5.02 5.74 -12.55
N CYS A 200 4.52 5.10 -11.50
CA CYS A 200 3.77 3.84 -11.60
C CYS A 200 2.25 4.00 -11.35
N GLY A 201 1.77 5.24 -11.27
CA GLY A 201 0.36 5.54 -11.06
C GLY A 201 0.14 6.95 -10.53
N ALA A 202 -0.82 7.13 -9.63
CA ALA A 202 -1.19 8.45 -9.10
C ALA A 202 -1.56 8.41 -7.62
N SER A 203 -1.54 9.57 -6.97
CA SER A 203 -1.96 9.76 -5.59
C SER A 203 -3.19 10.66 -5.51
N PHE A 204 -4.13 10.32 -4.64
CA PHE A 204 -5.34 11.10 -4.38
C PHE A 204 -5.44 11.44 -2.89
N VAL A 205 -5.96 12.63 -2.62
CA VAL A 205 -6.25 13.05 -1.24
C VAL A 205 -7.47 12.28 -0.73
N ASN A 206 -7.47 11.94 0.56
CA ASN A 206 -8.63 11.35 1.21
C ASN A 206 -9.89 12.19 0.94
N GLY A 207 -10.96 11.54 0.48
CA GLY A 207 -12.22 12.16 0.08
C GLY A 207 -12.33 12.51 -1.41
N ASP A 208 -11.23 12.56 -2.17
CA ASP A 208 -11.24 12.86 -3.62
C ASP A 208 -11.69 11.65 -4.45
N SER A 209 -12.95 11.27 -4.24
CA SER A 209 -13.55 10.10 -4.86
C SER A 209 -13.84 10.33 -6.34
N GLN A 210 -14.10 11.60 -6.71
CA GLN A 210 -14.35 12.03 -8.08
C GLN A 210 -13.06 12.00 -8.91
N GLY A 211 -11.96 12.59 -8.42
CA GLY A 211 -10.67 12.54 -9.09
C GLY A 211 -10.18 11.09 -9.27
N LEU A 212 -10.37 10.25 -8.23
CA LEU A 212 -10.05 8.83 -8.33
C LEU A 212 -10.93 8.12 -9.39
N ALA A 213 -12.23 8.41 -9.45
CA ALA A 213 -13.12 7.82 -10.45
C ALA A 213 -12.73 8.22 -11.88
N ASP A 214 -12.42 9.49 -12.11
CA ASP A 214 -12.00 10.01 -13.41
C ASP A 214 -10.66 9.41 -13.85
N TYR A 215 -9.74 9.21 -12.92
CA TYR A 215 -8.49 8.52 -13.19
C TYR A 215 -8.71 7.05 -13.55
N ILE A 216 -9.55 6.32 -12.81
CA ILE A 216 -9.90 4.93 -13.14
C ILE A 216 -10.53 4.83 -14.54
N ARG A 217 -11.44 5.75 -14.90
CA ARG A 217 -12.01 5.84 -16.27
C ARG A 217 -10.91 6.01 -17.32
N SER A 218 -9.97 6.92 -17.07
CA SER A 218 -8.88 7.19 -18.01
C SER A 218 -8.00 5.96 -18.24
N LEU A 219 -7.73 5.18 -17.18
CA LEU A 219 -6.99 3.92 -17.28
C LEU A 219 -7.79 2.84 -17.98
N ALA A 220 -9.08 2.71 -17.66
CA ALA A 220 -9.97 1.73 -18.30
C ALA A 220 -10.08 1.95 -19.82
N ALA A 221 -10.01 3.21 -20.27
CA ALA A 221 -10.00 3.58 -21.68
C ALA A 221 -8.61 3.47 -22.35
N ASN A 222 -7.53 3.26 -21.60
CA ASN A 222 -6.15 3.34 -22.12
C ASN A 222 -5.26 2.19 -21.63
N GLN A 223 -5.42 1.02 -22.26
CA GLN A 223 -4.63 -0.18 -21.98
C GLN A 223 -3.10 0.01 -22.16
N PRO A 224 -2.60 0.74 -23.18
CA PRO A 224 -1.17 1.06 -23.25
C PRO A 224 -0.63 1.82 -22.04
N LEU A 225 -1.40 2.78 -21.51
CA LEU A 225 -1.02 3.52 -20.31
C LEU A 225 -0.97 2.61 -19.07
N VAL A 226 -1.95 1.73 -18.90
CA VAL A 226 -1.97 0.72 -17.80
C VAL A 226 -0.68 -0.13 -17.84
N LYS A 227 -0.31 -0.65 -19.00
CA LYS A 227 0.91 -1.45 -19.16
C LYS A 227 2.17 -0.65 -18.85
N SER A 228 2.27 0.58 -19.35
CA SER A 228 3.40 1.48 -19.12
C SER A 228 3.61 1.78 -17.64
N LEU A 229 2.53 2.14 -16.92
CA LEU A 229 2.58 2.42 -15.48
C LEU A 229 2.93 1.17 -14.67
N GLY A 230 2.37 0.02 -15.02
CA GLY A 230 2.69 -1.25 -14.38
C GLY A 230 4.15 -1.66 -14.55
N GLN A 231 4.70 -1.50 -15.76
CA GLN A 231 6.11 -1.74 -16.06
C GLN A 231 7.02 -0.82 -15.25
N ALA A 232 6.73 0.48 -15.21
CA ALA A 232 7.49 1.45 -14.43
C ALA A 232 7.51 1.08 -12.92
N GLY A 233 6.37 0.64 -12.38
CA GLY A 233 6.28 0.15 -11.00
C GLY A 233 7.14 -1.08 -10.73
N ARG A 234 7.15 -2.03 -11.66
CA ARG A 234 7.99 -3.24 -11.58
C ARG A 234 9.48 -2.90 -11.62
N GLU A 235 9.90 -2.06 -12.56
CA GLU A 235 11.28 -1.59 -12.68
C GLU A 235 11.72 -0.88 -11.41
N TYR A 236 10.89 0.02 -10.88
CA TYR A 236 11.19 0.73 -9.64
C TYR A 236 11.35 -0.23 -8.43
N LEU A 237 10.54 -1.28 -8.34
CA LEU A 237 10.72 -2.31 -7.30
C LEU A 237 12.04 -3.06 -7.46
N LEU A 238 12.39 -3.50 -8.68
CA LEU A 238 13.62 -4.24 -8.94
C LEU A 238 14.87 -3.45 -8.55
N GLU A 239 14.83 -2.13 -8.72
CA GLU A 239 15.93 -1.24 -8.37
C GLU A 239 16.00 -0.90 -6.87
N ASN A 240 14.86 -0.85 -6.17
CA ASN A 240 14.79 -0.21 -4.85
C ASN A 240 14.30 -1.12 -3.70
N PHE A 241 13.47 -2.14 -3.99
CA PHE A 241 12.66 -2.83 -2.97
C PHE A 241 12.65 -4.36 -3.11
N THR A 242 13.74 -4.94 -3.63
CA THR A 242 13.95 -6.40 -3.59
C THR A 242 14.57 -6.82 -2.25
N PRO A 243 14.48 -8.11 -1.88
CA PRO A 243 15.18 -8.63 -0.69
C PRO A 243 16.68 -8.30 -0.71
N GLU A 244 17.34 -8.38 -1.87
CA GLU A 244 18.77 -8.16 -2.03
C GLU A 244 19.15 -6.69 -1.80
N VAL A 245 18.36 -5.76 -2.36
CA VAL A 245 18.56 -4.32 -2.16
C VAL A 245 18.35 -3.95 -0.70
N ILE A 246 17.27 -4.45 -0.09
CA ILE A 246 16.97 -4.18 1.31
C ILE A 246 18.01 -4.83 2.24
N ALA A 247 18.45 -6.05 1.98
CA ALA A 247 19.48 -6.72 2.76
C ALA A 247 20.79 -5.91 2.80
N LYS A 248 21.21 -5.33 1.67
CA LYS A 248 22.38 -4.43 1.62
C LYS A 248 22.20 -3.17 2.47
N GLN A 249 21.00 -2.60 2.51
CA GLN A 249 20.70 -1.45 3.37
C GLN A 249 20.76 -1.83 4.87
N TYR A 250 20.27 -3.01 5.23
CA TYR A 250 20.40 -3.53 6.60
C TYR A 250 21.86 -3.76 6.97
N ASP A 251 22.64 -4.39 6.09
CA ASP A 251 24.07 -4.64 6.28
C ASP A 251 24.83 -3.34 6.53
N GLN A 252 24.62 -2.31 5.71
CA GLN A 252 25.23 -0.99 5.90
C GLN A 252 24.92 -0.41 7.29
N VAL A 253 23.65 -0.43 7.71
CA VAL A 253 23.26 0.10 9.03
C VAL A 253 23.90 -0.69 10.18
N LEU A 254 24.00 -2.01 10.05
CA LEU A 254 24.63 -2.87 11.05
C LEU A 254 26.15 -2.63 11.13
N CYS A 255 26.83 -2.53 9.99
CA CYS A 255 28.26 -2.20 9.95
C CYS A 255 28.53 -0.82 10.56
N GLU A 256 27.78 0.22 10.16
CA GLU A 256 27.92 1.55 10.73
C GLU A 256 27.69 1.55 12.25
N ALA A 257 26.69 0.82 12.72
CA ALA A 257 26.39 0.69 14.15
C ALA A 257 27.53 0.04 14.94
N LEU A 258 28.20 -0.97 14.39
CA LEU A 258 29.32 -1.65 15.06
C LEU A 258 30.59 -0.79 15.12
N THR A 259 30.73 0.19 14.23
CA THR A 259 31.93 1.07 14.14
C THR A 259 31.79 2.40 14.89
N ARG A 260 30.62 2.72 15.44
CA ARG A 260 30.40 3.95 16.23
C ARG A 260 30.93 3.75 17.65
N GLU A 261 32.17 4.19 17.88
CA GLU A 261 32.72 4.41 19.23
C GLU A 261 32.03 5.57 19.96
#